data_AF-A0A0B1SUT9-F1
#
_entry.id   AF-A0A0B1SUT9-F1
#
_cell.length_a   1.000
_cell.length_b   1.000
_cell.length_c   1.000
_cell.angle_alpha   90.00
_cell.angle_beta   90.00
_cell.angle_gamma   90.00
#
_symmetry.space_group_name_H-M   'P 1'
#
loop_
_entity.id
_entity.type
_entity.pdbx_description
1 polymer ?
#
loop_
_entity_poly.entity_id
_entity_poly.type
_entity_poly.pdbx_seq_one_letter_code
_entity_poly.pdbx_strand_id
1 'polypeptide(L)'
;MLNSWYRNDSDSAISLNVSASEDEPSTSYYVPPYSTFHVGPVTDVRNFVSLNGEEFDLVVIDPPWENLSVKRQQSYITNDSALSGLDMDCLTADGLVAVWITNRKGIDNDLTSHLKRWGLIRLVEFIWLKVTKEGDPVCPFNANHKLPYEKLVLASRPEAASMYKSLSSSSGKVFAR
;
A
#
# COMPACT_ATOMS: atom_id res chain seq x y z
N MET A 1 -27.22 2.27 4.86
CA MET A 1 -26.00 3.02 5.16
C MET A 1 -24.92 2.00 5.49
N LEU A 2 -23.80 1.99 4.78
CA LEU A 2 -22.65 1.16 5.14
C LEU A 2 -22.01 1.79 6.38
N ASN A 3 -22.31 1.25 7.57
CA ASN A 3 -22.02 1.82 8.89
C ASN A 3 -20.51 1.94 9.23
N SER A 4 -19.61 1.77 8.28
CA SER A 4 -18.15 1.72 8.50
C SER A 4 -17.37 2.78 7.72
N TRP A 5 -18.03 3.65 6.95
CA TRP A 5 -17.39 4.77 6.24
C TRP A 5 -17.73 6.09 6.94
N TYR A 6 -16.72 6.89 7.25
CA TYR A 6 -16.87 8.22 7.82
C TYR A 6 -16.23 9.25 6.89
N ARG A 7 -17.00 10.26 6.47
CA ARG A 7 -16.51 11.36 5.64
C ARG A 7 -16.32 12.59 6.52
N ASN A 8 -15.11 13.14 6.53
CA ASN A 8 -14.83 14.43 7.15
C ASN A 8 -14.99 15.54 6.12
N ASP A 9 -16.17 16.17 6.05
CA ASP A 9 -16.43 17.30 5.16
C ASP A 9 -16.01 18.68 5.75
N SER A 10 -15.35 18.69 6.91
CA SER A 10 -14.87 19.91 7.54
C SER A 10 -13.50 20.34 6.99
N ASP A 11 -13.14 21.59 7.29
CA ASP A 11 -11.83 22.19 7.00
C ASP A 11 -10.75 21.85 8.04
N SER A 12 -11.08 20.98 9.02
CA SER A 12 -10.19 20.64 10.13
C SER A 12 -10.08 19.12 10.33
N ALA A 13 -9.00 18.68 10.97
CA ALA A 13 -8.87 17.27 11.31
C ALA A 13 -9.82 16.91 12.46
N ILE A 14 -10.49 15.77 12.35
CA ILE A 14 -11.42 15.28 13.37
C ILE A 14 -10.83 14.05 14.06
N SER A 15 -10.98 13.96 15.38
CA SER A 15 -10.66 12.75 16.13
C SER A 15 -11.89 11.83 16.18
N LEU A 16 -11.79 10.64 15.60
CA LEU A 16 -12.78 9.58 15.69
C LEU A 16 -12.38 8.55 16.74
N ASN A 17 -13.28 8.23 17.67
CA ASN A 17 -13.10 7.11 18.58
C ASN A 17 -13.85 5.90 18.02
N VAL A 18 -13.13 4.82 17.73
CA VAL A 18 -13.66 3.61 17.13
C VAL A 18 -13.52 2.46 18.12
N SER A 19 -14.62 1.80 18.45
CA SER A 19 -14.63 0.56 19.25
C SER A 19 -15.29 -0.57 18.46
N ALA A 20 -14.87 -1.82 18.71
CA ALA A 20 -15.45 -3.00 18.08
C ALA A 20 -16.86 -3.33 18.62
N SER A 21 -17.13 -2.94 19.87
CA SER A 21 -18.42 -3.06 20.56
C SER A 21 -18.51 -1.99 21.66
N GLU A 22 -19.66 -1.89 22.34
CA GLU A 22 -19.87 -0.92 23.43
C GLU A 22 -18.96 -1.17 24.65
N ASP A 23 -18.54 -2.42 24.87
CA ASP A 23 -17.76 -2.83 26.04
C ASP A 23 -16.24 -2.88 25.79
N GLU A 24 -15.79 -2.69 24.54
CA GLU A 24 -14.38 -2.75 24.16
C GLU A 24 -13.72 -1.35 24.18
N PRO A 25 -12.43 -1.25 24.56
CA PRO A 25 -11.72 0.02 24.55
C PRO A 25 -11.71 0.62 23.14
N SER A 26 -12.01 1.91 23.07
CA SER A 26 -11.95 2.66 21.82
C SER A 26 -10.52 3.03 21.45
N THR A 27 -10.24 3.03 20.14
CA THR A 27 -9.01 3.57 19.57
C THR A 27 -9.32 4.89 18.87
N SER A 28 -8.50 5.90 19.13
CA SER A 28 -8.63 7.23 18.51
C SER A 28 -7.88 7.28 17.18
N TYR A 29 -8.55 7.77 16.13
CA TYR A 29 -8.00 8.02 14.80
C TYR A 29 -8.17 9.48 14.44
N TYR A 30 -7.14 10.10 13.87
CA TYR A 30 -7.25 11.45 13.32
C TYR A 30 -7.56 11.37 11.83
N VAL A 31 -8.69 11.93 11.43
CA VAL A 31 -9.17 11.98 10.05
C VAL A 31 -8.93 13.36 9.48
N PRO A 32 -8.07 13.51 8.45
CA PRO A 32 -7.80 14.79 7.82
C PRO A 32 -9.04 15.49 7.25
N PRO A 33 -8.99 16.82 7.04
CA PRO A 33 -10.01 17.55 6.30
C PRO A 33 -10.28 16.91 4.93
N TYR A 34 -11.54 16.86 4.53
CA TYR A 34 -12.00 16.38 3.22
C TYR A 34 -11.55 14.95 2.87
N SER A 35 -11.37 14.10 3.89
CA SER A 35 -11.00 12.70 3.71
C SER A 35 -12.10 11.75 4.17
N THR A 36 -12.10 10.57 3.57
CA THR A 36 -13.00 9.49 3.96
C THR A 36 -12.19 8.40 4.67
N PHE A 37 -12.65 8.02 5.86
CA PHE A 37 -12.04 7.01 6.71
C PHE A 37 -12.90 5.74 6.75
N HIS A 38 -12.26 4.59 6.76
CA HIS A 38 -12.93 3.30 6.84
C HIS A 38 -12.08 2.29 7.61
N VAL A 39 -12.75 1.52 8.46
CA VAL A 39 -12.17 0.34 9.13
C VAL A 39 -13.02 -0.86 8.72
N GLY A 40 -12.39 -1.79 8.01
CA GLY A 40 -13.06 -2.98 7.50
C GLY A 40 -12.22 -3.74 6.49
N PRO A 41 -12.78 -4.79 5.90
CA PRO A 41 -12.14 -5.53 4.83
C PRO A 41 -11.85 -4.62 3.62
N VAL A 42 -10.67 -4.76 3.02
CA VAL A 42 -10.28 -3.98 1.83
C VAL A 42 -11.26 -4.16 0.65
N THR A 43 -12.01 -5.26 0.63
CA THR A 43 -13.04 -5.55 -0.37
C THR A 43 -14.21 -4.56 -0.32
N ASP A 44 -14.41 -3.85 0.79
CA ASP A 44 -15.50 -2.88 0.96
C ASP A 44 -15.30 -1.66 0.04
N VAL A 45 -14.07 -1.39 -0.41
CA VAL A 45 -13.75 -0.33 -1.40
C VAL A 45 -14.60 -0.47 -2.67
N ARG A 46 -14.86 -1.70 -3.13
CA ARG A 46 -15.69 -1.94 -4.33
C ARG A 46 -17.11 -1.40 -4.16
N ASN A 47 -17.71 -1.65 -3.00
CA ASN A 47 -19.05 -1.17 -2.70
C ASN A 47 -19.06 0.35 -2.55
N PHE A 48 -18.05 0.91 -1.89
CA PHE A 48 -17.92 2.36 -1.74
C PHE A 48 -17.86 3.07 -3.10
N VAL A 49 -16.97 2.62 -3.99
CA VAL A 49 -16.79 3.17 -5.33
C VAL A 49 -18.08 3.05 -6.15
N SER A 50 -18.69 1.86 -6.16
CA SER A 50 -19.91 1.61 -6.93
C SER A 50 -21.09 2.47 -6.48
N LEU A 51 -21.24 2.67 -5.16
CA LEU A 51 -22.36 3.43 -4.59
C LEU A 51 -22.20 4.95 -4.74
N ASN A 52 -20.96 5.43 -4.72
CA ASN A 52 -20.67 6.87 -4.80
C ASN A 52 -20.30 7.32 -6.21
N GLY A 53 -20.07 6.40 -7.15
CA GLY A 53 -19.61 6.72 -8.50
C GLY A 53 -18.22 7.37 -8.49
N GLU A 54 -17.36 6.96 -7.57
CA GLU A 54 -16.01 7.51 -7.40
C GLU A 54 -14.95 6.59 -8.01
N GLU A 55 -13.88 7.17 -8.55
CA GLU A 55 -12.66 6.47 -8.97
C GLU A 55 -11.45 7.15 -8.32
N PHE A 56 -10.31 6.48 -8.31
CA PHE A 56 -9.07 6.96 -7.72
C PHE A 56 -7.99 7.14 -8.79
N ASP A 57 -7.35 8.31 -8.81
CA ASP A 57 -6.18 8.58 -9.64
C ASP A 57 -4.92 7.88 -9.11
N LEU A 58 -4.86 7.63 -7.79
CA LEU A 58 -3.75 6.98 -7.11
C LEU A 58 -4.26 6.07 -5.99
N VAL A 59 -3.84 4.81 -6.02
CA VAL A 59 -4.05 3.85 -4.94
C VAL A 59 -2.69 3.48 -4.35
N VAL A 60 -2.52 3.70 -3.04
CA VAL A 60 -1.32 3.30 -2.29
C VAL A 60 -1.65 2.12 -1.39
N ILE A 61 -0.87 1.05 -1.48
CA ILE A 61 -1.12 -0.20 -0.78
C ILE A 61 0.13 -0.60 -0.01
N ASP A 62 -0.03 -0.84 1.29
CA ASP A 62 0.98 -1.46 2.16
C ASP A 62 0.44 -2.79 2.74
N PRO A 63 0.51 -3.88 1.97
CA PRO A 63 -0.07 -5.15 2.38
C PRO A 63 0.72 -5.76 3.55
N PRO A 64 0.05 -6.52 4.44
CA PRO A 64 0.71 -7.22 5.53
C PRO A 64 1.40 -8.50 5.02
N TRP A 65 2.35 -8.35 4.09
CA TRP A 65 3.09 -9.46 3.50
C TRP A 65 3.67 -10.39 4.56
N GLU A 66 3.72 -11.69 4.26
CA GLU A 66 4.38 -12.62 5.16
C GLU A 66 5.84 -12.22 5.40
N ASN A 67 6.18 -12.09 6.67
CA ASN A 67 7.51 -11.73 7.11
C ASN A 67 7.89 -12.59 8.31
N LEU A 68 8.96 -13.38 8.16
CA LEU A 68 9.44 -14.28 9.22
C LEU A 68 9.86 -13.52 10.49
N SER A 69 10.34 -12.28 10.36
CA SER A 69 10.66 -11.44 11.52
C SER A 69 9.39 -11.09 12.30
N VAL A 70 8.33 -10.68 11.59
CA VAL A 70 7.04 -10.34 12.20
C VAL A 70 6.39 -11.58 12.80
N LYS A 71 6.41 -12.73 12.10
CA LYS A 71 5.91 -14.00 12.64
C LYS A 71 6.60 -14.40 13.96
N ARG A 72 7.91 -14.14 14.08
CA ARG A 72 8.67 -14.40 15.32
C ARG A 72 8.36 -13.41 16.45
N GLN A 73 8.10 -12.15 16.11
CA GLN A 73 7.82 -11.10 17.10
C GLN A 73 6.33 -10.96 17.43
N GLN A 74 5.44 -11.57 16.63
CA GLN A 74 3.98 -11.47 16.73
C GLN A 74 3.46 -10.02 16.77
N SER A 75 4.16 -9.10 16.09
CA SER A 75 3.84 -7.67 16.16
C SER A 75 2.55 -7.29 15.41
N TYR A 76 2.20 -8.02 14.35
CA TYR A 76 0.91 -7.93 13.66
C TYR A 76 0.64 -9.20 12.84
N ILE A 77 -0.61 -9.37 12.40
CA ILE A 77 -1.04 -10.51 11.57
C ILE A 77 -0.56 -10.30 10.13
N THR A 78 0.22 -11.26 9.61
CA THR A 78 0.63 -11.28 8.21
C THR A 78 -0.32 -12.12 7.36
N ASN A 79 -0.61 -11.72 6.13
CA ASN A 79 -1.49 -12.42 5.21
C ASN A 79 -1.09 -12.17 3.74
N ASP A 80 -0.45 -13.15 3.11
CA ASP A 80 -0.09 -13.08 1.68
C ASP A 80 -1.33 -13.10 0.74
N SER A 81 -2.50 -13.48 1.26
CA SER A 81 -3.76 -13.45 0.52
C SER A 81 -4.57 -12.17 0.74
N ALA A 82 -4.04 -11.17 1.46
CA ALA A 82 -4.74 -9.91 1.73
C ALA A 82 -5.22 -9.20 0.45
N LEU A 83 -4.48 -9.38 -0.65
CA LEU A 83 -4.78 -8.79 -1.96
C LEU A 83 -5.55 -9.73 -2.90
N SER A 84 -5.92 -10.92 -2.45
CA SER A 84 -6.64 -11.89 -3.29
C SER A 84 -8.04 -11.42 -3.62
N GLY A 85 -8.74 -10.80 -2.65
CA GLY A 85 -10.09 -10.27 -2.83
C GLY A 85 -10.17 -8.88 -3.46
N LEU A 86 -9.03 -8.21 -3.67
CA LEU A 86 -8.97 -6.85 -4.22
C LEU A 86 -8.91 -6.89 -5.75
N ASP A 87 -9.59 -5.95 -6.40
CA ASP A 87 -9.41 -5.57 -7.82
C ASP A 87 -9.09 -4.07 -7.92
N MET A 88 -8.89 -3.61 -9.16
CA MET A 88 -8.54 -2.22 -9.49
C MET A 88 -9.58 -1.62 -10.43
N ASP A 89 -10.85 -2.01 -10.26
CA ASP A 89 -11.98 -1.44 -11.02
C ASP A 89 -12.25 0.01 -10.58
N CYS A 90 -11.84 0.37 -9.36
CA CYS A 90 -11.90 1.73 -8.84
C CYS A 90 -10.77 2.65 -9.31
N LEU A 91 -9.82 2.13 -10.10
CA LEU A 91 -8.70 2.92 -10.61
C LEU A 91 -9.10 3.57 -11.94
N THR A 92 -8.87 4.88 -12.07
CA THR A 92 -9.10 5.61 -13.32
C THR A 92 -8.31 5.01 -14.48
N ALA A 93 -8.66 5.39 -15.72
CA ALA A 93 -7.99 4.89 -16.92
C ALA A 93 -6.48 5.22 -16.95
N ASP A 94 -6.10 6.35 -16.38
CA ASP A 94 -4.72 6.85 -16.27
C ASP A 94 -4.10 6.67 -14.88
N GLY A 95 -4.81 6.05 -13.96
CA GLY A 95 -4.42 5.97 -12.56
C GLY A 95 -3.18 5.14 -12.28
N LEU A 96 -2.59 5.38 -11.11
CA LEU A 96 -1.42 4.70 -10.60
C LEU A 96 -1.74 3.82 -9.39
N VAL A 97 -1.06 2.69 -9.31
CA VAL A 97 -1.02 1.87 -8.10
C VAL A 97 0.41 1.84 -7.59
N ALA A 98 0.61 2.21 -6.33
CA ALA A 98 1.89 2.13 -5.64
C ALA A 98 1.80 1.06 -4.54
N VAL A 99 2.59 -0.01 -4.66
CA VAL A 99 2.55 -1.13 -3.71
C VAL A 99 3.90 -1.26 -3.00
N TRP A 100 3.89 -1.10 -1.68
CA TRP A 100 5.03 -1.45 -0.85
C TRP A 100 5.24 -2.96 -0.87
N ILE A 101 6.47 -3.40 -1.08
CA ILE A 101 6.86 -4.80 -1.01
C ILE A 101 8.11 -4.99 -0.14
N THR A 102 8.20 -6.17 0.44
CA THR A 102 9.35 -6.57 1.26
C THR A 102 10.51 -7.06 0.41
N ASN A 103 11.60 -7.47 1.06
CA ASN A 103 12.73 -8.15 0.42
C ASN A 103 12.64 -9.68 0.47
N ARG A 104 11.48 -10.27 0.83
CA ARG A 104 11.38 -11.73 0.88
C ARG A 104 11.52 -12.33 -0.51
N LYS A 105 12.09 -13.53 -0.59
CA LYS A 105 12.11 -14.29 -1.83
C LYS A 105 10.67 -14.59 -2.29
N GLY A 106 10.42 -14.47 -3.58
CA GLY A 106 9.10 -14.74 -4.19
C GLY A 106 8.14 -13.55 -4.22
N ILE A 107 8.38 -12.48 -3.45
CA ILE A 107 7.46 -11.34 -3.38
C ILE A 107 7.21 -10.68 -4.74
N ASP A 108 8.24 -10.64 -5.60
CA ASP A 108 8.12 -10.12 -6.95
C ASP A 108 7.19 -10.97 -7.84
N ASN A 109 7.21 -12.30 -7.68
CA ASN A 109 6.31 -13.19 -8.41
C ASN A 109 4.86 -13.05 -7.92
N ASP A 110 4.69 -12.90 -6.60
CA ASP A 110 3.37 -12.70 -6.00
C ASP A 110 2.77 -11.38 -6.49
N LEU A 111 3.52 -10.27 -6.37
CA LEU A 111 3.08 -8.98 -6.89
C LEU A 111 2.81 -9.03 -8.40
N THR A 112 3.66 -9.69 -9.20
CA THR A 112 3.43 -9.84 -10.64
C THR A 112 2.09 -10.55 -10.93
N SER A 113 1.75 -11.56 -10.13
CA SER A 113 0.48 -12.28 -10.25
C SER A 113 -0.72 -11.39 -9.89
N HIS A 114 -0.60 -10.56 -8.85
CA HIS A 114 -1.60 -9.54 -8.50
C HIS A 114 -1.78 -8.50 -9.60
N LEU A 115 -0.69 -7.89 -10.08
CA LEU A 115 -0.72 -6.89 -11.16
C LEU A 115 -1.38 -7.44 -12.42
N LYS A 116 -1.03 -8.68 -12.82
CA LYS A 116 -1.65 -9.34 -13.98
C LYS A 116 -3.16 -9.51 -13.80
N ARG A 117 -3.62 -9.92 -12.60
CA ARG A 117 -5.06 -10.03 -12.30
C ARG A 117 -5.78 -8.69 -12.39
N TRP A 118 -5.10 -7.61 -11.99
CA TRP A 118 -5.63 -6.26 -12.05
C TRP A 118 -5.51 -5.59 -13.42
N GLY A 119 -4.94 -6.29 -14.42
CA GLY A 119 -4.69 -5.71 -15.74
C GLY A 119 -3.66 -4.57 -15.73
N LEU A 120 -2.73 -4.60 -14.77
CA LEU A 120 -1.69 -3.58 -14.61
C LEU A 120 -0.31 -4.11 -15.01
N ILE A 121 0.55 -3.19 -15.43
CA ILE A 121 1.97 -3.45 -15.67
C ILE A 121 2.84 -2.63 -14.73
N ARG A 122 3.94 -3.23 -14.30
CA ARG A 122 4.97 -2.54 -13.51
C ARG A 122 5.63 -1.45 -14.37
N LEU A 123 5.71 -0.24 -13.83
CA LEU A 123 6.39 0.90 -14.46
C LEU A 123 7.81 1.07 -13.93
N VAL A 124 7.96 1.06 -12.61
CA VAL A 124 9.24 1.31 -11.92
C VAL A 124 9.23 0.69 -10.52
N GLU A 125 10.42 0.44 -10.00
CA GLU A 125 10.66 0.07 -8.61
C GLU A 125 11.53 1.14 -7.95
N PHE A 126 11.03 1.74 -6.87
CA PHE A 126 11.76 2.65 -6.02
C PHE A 126 12.31 1.93 -4.80
N ILE A 127 13.48 2.37 -4.34
CA ILE A 127 14.14 1.85 -3.15
C ILE A 127 14.07 2.90 -2.05
N TRP A 128 13.40 2.58 -0.95
CA TRP A 128 13.41 3.41 0.25
C TRP A 128 14.55 2.95 1.16
N LEU A 129 15.71 3.61 1.05
CA LEU A 129 16.86 3.37 1.92
C LEU A 129 16.61 3.91 3.33
N LYS A 130 16.78 3.04 4.32
CA LYS A 130 16.69 3.33 5.75
C LYS A 130 18.09 3.65 6.27
N VAL A 131 18.25 4.88 6.76
CA VAL A 131 19.53 5.40 7.27
C VAL A 131 19.42 5.84 8.73
N THR A 132 20.56 5.90 9.43
CA THR A 132 20.69 6.51 10.76
C THR A 132 20.64 8.04 10.66
N LYS A 133 20.72 8.74 11.79
CA LYS A 133 20.77 10.22 11.81
C LYS A 133 22.03 10.77 11.14
N GLU A 134 23.07 9.97 11.09
CA GLU A 134 24.37 10.25 10.48
C GLU A 134 24.38 9.94 8.97
N GLY A 135 23.31 9.34 8.43
CA GLY A 135 23.18 8.98 7.03
C GLY A 135 23.69 7.58 6.68
N ASP A 136 24.16 6.81 7.66
CA ASP A 136 24.64 5.44 7.44
C ASP A 136 23.48 4.45 7.29
N PRO A 137 23.60 3.39 6.47
CA PRO A 137 22.58 2.35 6.40
C PRO A 137 22.32 1.70 7.77
N VAL A 138 21.05 1.49 8.13
CA VAL A 138 20.69 0.89 9.44
C VAL A 138 21.15 -0.57 9.62
N CYS A 139 21.57 -1.22 8.53
CA CYS A 139 22.26 -2.51 8.52
C CYS A 139 23.00 -2.73 7.19
N PRO A 140 23.96 -3.67 7.11
CA PRO A 140 24.69 -3.94 5.86
C PRO A 140 23.79 -4.47 4.72
N PHE A 141 24.14 -4.14 3.47
CA PHE A 141 23.43 -4.61 2.27
C PHE A 141 23.58 -6.11 1.99
N ASN A 142 24.56 -6.77 2.61
CA ASN A 142 24.85 -8.19 2.43
C ASN A 142 24.35 -9.07 3.59
N ALA A 143 23.48 -8.53 4.47
CA ALA A 143 22.95 -9.31 5.58
C ALA A 143 21.90 -10.33 5.08
N ASN A 144 22.05 -11.59 5.52
CA ASN A 144 21.25 -12.73 5.04
C ASN A 144 19.73 -12.61 5.28
N HIS A 145 19.30 -11.74 6.20
CA HIS A 145 17.91 -11.72 6.69
C HIS A 145 17.29 -10.32 6.77
N LYS A 146 18.07 -9.25 6.64
CA LYS A 146 17.59 -7.87 6.77
C LYS A 146 18.37 -6.99 5.81
N LEU A 147 17.67 -6.23 5.00
CA LEU A 147 18.27 -5.23 4.12
C LEU A 147 17.91 -3.84 4.64
N PRO A 148 18.78 -2.83 4.44
CA PRO A 148 18.52 -1.47 4.91
C PRO A 148 17.53 -0.73 4.02
N TYR A 149 16.65 -1.41 3.30
CA TYR A 149 15.70 -0.76 2.41
C TYR A 149 14.42 -1.57 2.25
N GLU A 150 13.37 -0.92 1.79
CA GLU A 150 12.16 -1.55 1.25
C GLU A 150 11.89 -1.05 -0.17
N LYS A 151 11.03 -1.74 -0.90
CA LYS A 151 10.78 -1.43 -2.31
C LYS A 151 9.34 -0.94 -2.48
N LEU A 152 9.16 0.12 -3.27
CA LEU A 152 7.85 0.62 -3.67
C LEU A 152 7.72 0.43 -5.17
N VAL A 153 6.75 -0.37 -5.60
CA VAL A 153 6.51 -0.64 -7.01
C VAL A 153 5.37 0.23 -7.49
N LEU A 154 5.61 1.01 -8.56
CA LEU A 154 4.54 1.71 -9.26
C LEU A 154 4.10 0.91 -10.47
N ALA A 155 2.79 0.87 -10.69
CA ALA A 155 2.14 0.19 -11.79
C ALA A 155 0.99 1.04 -12.34
N SER A 156 0.66 0.83 -13.61
CA SER A 156 -0.50 1.45 -14.28
C SER A 156 -1.13 0.47 -15.26
N ARG A 157 -2.27 0.86 -15.83
CA ARG A 157 -2.80 0.20 -17.03
C ARG A 157 -1.79 0.32 -18.19
N PRO A 158 -1.65 -0.69 -19.07
CA PRO A 158 -0.75 -0.64 -20.21
C PRO A 158 -0.94 0.58 -21.11
N GLU A 159 -2.20 0.98 -21.32
CA GLU A 159 -2.60 2.11 -22.15
C GLU A 159 -2.04 3.43 -21.58
N ALA A 160 -1.97 3.52 -20.25
CA ALA A 160 -1.50 4.70 -19.54
C ALA A 160 0.03 4.77 -19.37
N ALA A 161 0.74 3.65 -19.56
CA ALA A 161 2.18 3.57 -19.26
C ALA A 161 3.04 4.57 -20.04
N SER A 162 2.60 4.96 -21.23
CA SER A 162 3.30 5.94 -22.07
C SER A 162 3.28 7.37 -21.51
N MET A 163 2.35 7.70 -20.60
CA MET A 163 2.31 8.98 -19.88
C MET A 163 3.39 9.06 -18.80
N TYR A 164 3.85 7.91 -18.31
CA TYR A 164 4.77 7.80 -17.18
C TYR A 164 6.22 7.47 -17.61
N LYS A 165 6.64 7.85 -18.82
CA LYS A 165 7.98 7.55 -19.37
C LYS A 165 9.14 8.07 -18.51
N SER A 166 8.94 9.19 -17.81
CA SER A 166 9.95 9.73 -16.89
C SER A 166 10.23 8.75 -15.74
N LEU A 167 9.21 8.06 -15.24
CA LEU A 167 9.33 7.08 -14.15
C LEU A 167 10.08 5.83 -14.61
N SER A 168 9.74 5.28 -15.77
CA SER A 168 10.37 4.06 -16.30
C SER A 168 11.82 4.23 -16.75
N SER A 169 12.28 5.48 -16.93
CA SER A 169 13.68 5.80 -17.25
C SER A 169 14.64 5.72 -16.06
N SER A 170 14.12 5.67 -14.82
CA SER A 170 14.94 5.57 -13.61
C SER A 170 15.33 4.12 -13.34
N SER A 171 16.63 3.81 -13.44
CA SER A 171 17.10 2.41 -13.34
C SER A 171 17.06 1.81 -11.93
N GLY A 172 16.68 2.60 -10.90
CA GLY A 172 16.44 2.14 -9.52
C GLY A 172 17.65 1.49 -8.80
N LYS A 173 18.82 1.40 -9.44
CA LYS A 173 19.98 0.69 -8.89
C LYS A 173 20.68 1.53 -7.84
N VAL A 174 20.70 1.03 -6.61
CA VAL A 174 21.55 1.52 -5.52
C VAL A 174 22.84 0.72 -5.52
N PHE A 175 23.96 1.36 -5.81
CA PHE A 175 25.29 0.75 -5.69
C PHE A 175 25.88 1.15 -4.33
N ALA A 176 26.02 0.19 -3.42
CA ALA A 176 26.87 0.35 -2.25
C ALA A 176 28.32 0.09 -2.66
N ARG A 177 29.23 1.04 -2.39
CA ARG A 177 30.68 0.85 -2.54
C ARG A 177 31.26 0.21 -1.29
#